data_AF-A0A481S190-F1
#
_entry.id   AF-A0A481S190-F1
#
_cell.length_a   1.000
_cell.length_b   1.000
_cell.length_c   1.000
_cell.angle_alpha   90.00
_cell.angle_beta   90.00
_cell.angle_gamma   90.00
#
_symmetry.space_group_name_H-M   'P 1'
#
loop_
_entity.id
_entity.type
_entity.pdbx_description
1 polymer ?
#
loop_
_entity_poly.entity_id
_entity_poly.type
_entity_poly.pdbx_seq_one_letter_code
_entity_poly.pdbx_strand_id
1 'polypeptide(L)'
;MRLIAGTGQIIGNSALIPTSHRWLHTDPNQQERLNKLVQDENYKFWLGGFIEGEGSLVVSLVKNNKVTHGLVLQPEFNVVQHESGLDILNSFKVLFEDKGSVHKKSGSEDVWVYSLKGTHKL
;
A
#
# COMPACT_ATOMS: atom_id res chain seq x y z
N MET A 1 -39.50 41.18 8.09
CA MET A 1 -40.34 40.08 8.59
C MET A 1 -39.48 39.16 9.43
N ARG A 2 -40.00 38.71 10.58
CA ARG A 2 -39.27 38.18 11.76
C ARG A 2 -38.42 36.91 11.52
N LEU A 3 -37.37 36.82 12.36
CA LEU A 3 -36.47 35.72 12.73
C LEU A 3 -37.09 34.32 12.87
N ILE A 4 -36.30 33.29 12.55
CA ILE A 4 -36.05 32.14 13.44
C ILE A 4 -34.56 31.80 13.39
N ALA A 5 -33.87 32.00 14.53
CA ALA A 5 -32.52 31.51 14.77
C ALA A 5 -32.59 30.01 15.11
N GLY A 6 -31.89 29.19 14.33
CA GLY A 6 -31.60 27.80 14.67
C GLY A 6 -30.15 27.70 15.15
N THR A 7 -29.97 27.53 16.46
CA THR A 7 -28.71 27.24 17.12
C THR A 7 -28.13 25.92 16.63
N GLY A 8 -26.90 25.92 16.13
CA GLY A 8 -26.16 24.72 15.79
C GLY A 8 -24.67 25.01 15.66
N GLN A 9 -23.95 24.95 16.77
CA GLN A 9 -22.50 24.86 16.79
C GLN A 9 -22.15 23.50 17.38
N ILE A 10 -21.52 22.62 16.60
CA ILE A 10 -20.48 21.66 17.04
C ILE A 10 -19.61 21.31 15.81
N ILE A 11 -18.40 21.85 15.85
CA ILE A 11 -17.08 21.28 15.50
C ILE A 11 -17.02 19.94 14.75
N GLY A 12 -16.33 19.96 13.60
CA GLY A 12 -15.81 18.76 12.94
C GLY A 12 -15.70 18.94 11.43
N ASN A 13 -14.48 19.15 10.93
CA ASN A 13 -14.18 19.14 9.50
C ASN A 13 -14.58 17.77 8.90
N SER A 14 -15.77 17.70 8.33
CA SER A 14 -16.16 16.62 7.42
C SER A 14 -16.37 17.26 6.05
N ALA A 15 -15.31 17.27 5.26
CA ALA A 15 -15.40 17.61 3.85
C ALA A 15 -16.29 16.57 3.16
N LEU A 16 -17.36 17.03 2.51
CA LEU A 16 -18.21 16.23 1.65
C LEU A 16 -17.39 15.84 0.39
N ILE A 17 -17.37 14.56 0.01
CA ILE A 17 -16.72 14.11 -1.24
C ILE A 17 -17.63 13.14 -2.01
N PRO A 18 -17.75 13.26 -3.36
CA PRO A 18 -18.65 12.45 -4.18
C PRO A 18 -18.17 11.00 -4.35
N THR A 19 -19.14 10.09 -4.51
CA THR A 19 -18.97 8.65 -4.71
C THR A 19 -18.49 8.28 -6.11
N SER A 20 -17.35 7.57 -6.21
CA SER A 20 -17.15 6.46 -7.18
C SER A 20 -15.88 5.63 -7.01
N HIS A 21 -14.89 6.04 -6.21
CA HIS A 21 -13.69 5.21 -5.95
C HIS A 21 -13.37 5.21 -4.46
N ARG A 22 -13.71 4.12 -3.76
CA ARG A 22 -13.38 3.91 -2.36
C ARG A 22 -11.87 3.62 -2.26
N TRP A 23 -11.07 4.67 -2.18
CA TRP A 23 -9.73 4.58 -1.62
C TRP A 23 -9.87 3.99 -0.21
N LEU A 24 -9.14 2.91 0.07
CA LEU A 24 -8.97 2.44 1.44
C LEU A 24 -8.26 3.56 2.20
N HIS A 25 -9.05 4.47 2.77
CA HIS A 25 -8.59 5.44 3.74
C HIS A 25 -8.15 4.60 4.95
N THR A 26 -6.85 4.34 5.03
CA THR A 26 -6.24 3.92 6.29
C THR A 26 -6.61 4.99 7.31
N ASP A 27 -7.30 4.59 8.38
CA ASP A 27 -7.61 5.46 9.49
C ASP A 27 -6.31 6.16 9.93
N PRO A 28 -6.25 7.50 10.02
CA PRO A 28 -5.03 8.25 10.36
C PRO A 28 -4.32 7.71 11.60
N ASN A 29 -5.08 7.20 12.57
CA ASN A 29 -4.56 6.56 13.77
C ASN A 29 -3.80 5.26 13.46
N GLN A 30 -4.27 4.48 12.48
CA GLN A 30 -3.57 3.26 12.03
C GLN A 30 -2.29 3.60 11.27
N GLN A 31 -2.31 4.63 10.43
CA GLN A 31 -1.11 5.06 9.70
C GLN A 31 -0.02 5.55 10.67
N GLU A 32 -0.38 6.34 11.68
CA GLU A 32 0.55 6.80 12.70
C GLU A 32 1.15 5.64 13.52
N ARG A 33 0.32 4.66 13.90
CA ARG A 33 0.77 3.44 14.60
C ARG A 33 1.77 2.65 13.77
N LEU A 34 1.49 2.43 12.48
CA LEU A 34 2.40 1.72 11.58
C LEU A 34 3.72 2.48 11.39
N ASN A 35 3.65 3.81 11.22
CA ASN A 35 4.84 4.65 11.12
C ASN A 35 5.74 4.50 12.35
N LYS A 36 5.17 4.55 13.55
CA LYS A 36 5.94 4.36 14.79
C LYS A 36 6.52 2.95 14.89
N LEU A 37 5.73 1.92 14.56
CA LEU A 37 6.15 0.53 14.64
C LEU A 37 7.31 0.22 13.68
N VAL A 38 7.25 0.73 12.45
CA VAL A 38 8.31 0.51 11.45
C VAL A 38 9.62 1.23 11.81
N GLN A 39 9.60 2.25 12.65
CA GLN A 39 10.85 2.86 13.15
C GLN A 39 11.55 2.01 14.21
N ASP A 40 10.86 1.07 14.86
CA ASP A 40 11.46 0.14 15.83
C ASP A 40 12.40 -0.85 15.11
N GLU A 41 13.66 -0.95 15.55
CA GLU A 41 14.64 -1.84 14.95
C GLU A 41 14.30 -3.32 15.07
N ASN A 42 13.71 -3.75 16.19
CA ASN A 42 13.31 -5.15 16.36
C ASN A 42 12.20 -5.51 15.37
N TYR A 43 11.29 -4.57 15.11
CA TYR A 43 10.25 -4.78 14.12
C TYR A 43 10.82 -4.83 12.70
N LYS A 44 11.84 -4.02 12.36
CA LYS A 44 12.55 -4.13 11.07
C LYS A 44 13.22 -5.50 10.91
N PHE A 45 13.88 -6.01 11.94
CA PHE A 45 14.47 -7.36 11.89
C PHE A 45 13.40 -8.44 11.74
N TRP A 46 12.26 -8.29 12.43
CA TRP A 46 11.12 -9.19 12.28
C TRP A 46 10.56 -9.15 10.84
N LEU A 47 10.39 -7.96 10.25
CA LEU A 47 10.00 -7.81 8.84
C LEU A 47 11.03 -8.46 7.90
N GLY A 48 12.33 -8.39 8.22
CA GLY A 48 13.39 -9.07 7.48
C GLY A 48 13.22 -10.59 7.47
N GLY A 49 13.00 -11.19 8.65
CA GLY A 49 12.70 -12.63 8.75
C GLY A 49 11.37 -13.01 8.11
N PHE A 50 10.38 -12.11 8.16
CA PHE A 50 9.10 -12.31 7.46
C PHE A 50 9.29 -12.34 5.94
N ILE A 51 10.12 -11.45 5.39
CA ILE A 51 10.49 -11.47 3.96
C ILE A 51 11.20 -12.77 3.60
N GLU A 52 12.06 -13.30 4.46
CA GLU A 52 12.76 -14.57 4.20
C GLU A 52 11.77 -15.74 4.03
N GLY A 53 10.66 -15.74 4.77
CA GLY A 53 9.63 -16.78 4.69
C GLY A 53 8.59 -16.59 3.58
N GLU A 54 8.08 -15.36 3.40
CA GLU A 54 6.90 -15.05 2.56
C GLU A 54 7.23 -14.17 1.34
N GLY A 55 8.44 -13.63 1.30
CA GLY A 55 8.89 -12.74 0.24
C GLY A 55 9.26 -13.48 -1.05
N SER A 56 9.13 -12.79 -2.17
CA SER A 56 9.54 -13.28 -3.48
C SER A 56 10.26 -12.17 -4.25
N LEU A 57 11.46 -12.47 -4.73
CA LEU A 57 12.20 -11.61 -5.64
C LEU A 57 12.28 -12.27 -7.01
N VAL A 58 11.67 -11.64 -8.01
CA VAL A 58 11.53 -12.19 -9.37
C VAL A 58 12.09 -11.20 -10.37
N VAL A 59 12.78 -11.70 -11.40
CA VAL A 59 13.19 -10.90 -12.56
C VAL A 59 12.53 -11.50 -13.80
N SER A 60 11.69 -10.70 -14.45
CA SER A 60 11.00 -11.11 -15.68
C SER A 60 11.69 -10.53 -16.92
N LEU A 61 11.72 -11.31 -18.00
CA LEU A 61 12.07 -10.83 -19.34
C LEU A 61 10.78 -10.53 -20.11
N VAL A 62 10.50 -9.26 -20.35
CA VAL A 62 9.27 -8.81 -21.00
C VAL A 62 9.58 -8.32 -22.41
N LYS A 63 8.83 -8.84 -23.39
CA LYS A 63 8.93 -8.35 -24.78
C LYS A 63 8.45 -6.90 -24.86
N ASN A 64 9.27 -6.04 -25.45
CA ASN A 64 8.94 -4.64 -25.70
C ASN A 64 9.60 -4.16 -26.99
N ASN A 65 8.80 -3.95 -28.03
CA ASN A 65 9.30 -3.54 -29.36
C ASN A 65 9.83 -2.09 -29.39
N LYS A 66 9.70 -1.32 -28.30
CA LYS A 66 10.20 0.05 -28.20
C LYS A 66 11.66 0.16 -27.75
N VAL A 67 12.28 -0.93 -27.30
CA VAL A 67 13.69 -0.94 -26.87
C VAL A 67 14.56 -1.65 -27.90
N THR A 68 15.84 -1.27 -27.96
CA THR A 68 16.82 -1.71 -28.97
C THR A 68 16.87 -3.22 -29.19
N HIS A 69 16.71 -4.02 -28.12
CA HIS A 69 16.83 -5.48 -28.18
C HIS A 69 15.48 -6.21 -28.08
N GLY A 70 14.35 -5.48 -28.10
CA GLY A 70 13.02 -6.08 -28.01
C GLY A 70 12.65 -6.71 -26.66
N LEU A 71 13.51 -6.61 -25.64
CA LEU A 71 13.35 -7.21 -24.30
C LEU A 71 13.70 -6.20 -23.20
N VAL A 72 12.92 -6.22 -22.12
CA VAL A 72 13.13 -5.43 -20.91
C VAL A 72 13.22 -6.36 -19.70
N LEU A 73 14.21 -6.13 -18.86
CA LEU A 73 14.28 -6.76 -17.53
C LEU A 73 13.36 -6.00 -16.57
N GLN A 74 12.47 -6.74 -15.92
CA GLN A 74 11.56 -6.20 -14.93
C GLN A 74 11.74 -6.94 -13.59
N PRO A 75 12.58 -6.41 -12.68
CA PRO A 75 12.68 -6.91 -11.33
C PRO A 75 11.46 -6.49 -10.50
N GLU A 76 10.96 -7.42 -9.69
CA GLU A 76 9.82 -7.22 -8.81
C GLU A 76 10.05 -7.95 -7.49
N PHE A 77 9.85 -7.21 -6.40
CA PHE A 77 9.79 -7.75 -5.06
C PHE A 77 8.32 -7.81 -4.62
N ASN A 78 7.89 -8.97 -4.13
CA ASN A 78 6.52 -9.23 -3.72
C ASN A 78 6.48 -9.85 -2.32
N VAL A 79 5.46 -9.48 -1.54
CA VAL A 79 5.08 -10.18 -0.30
C VAL A 79 3.60 -10.47 -0.39
N VAL A 80 3.22 -11.73 -0.19
CA VAL A 80 1.83 -12.20 -0.30
C VAL A 80 1.31 -12.51 1.10
N GLN A 81 0.08 -12.11 1.41
CA GLN A 81 -0.54 -12.45 2.69
C GLN A 81 -2.07 -12.48 2.59
N HIS A 82 -2.71 -13.22 3.48
CA HIS A 82 -4.16 -13.15 3.70
C HIS A 82 -4.59 -11.74 4.17
N GLU A 83 -5.85 -11.36 3.97
CA GLU A 83 -6.37 -10.03 4.30
C GLU A 83 -6.21 -9.65 5.78
N SER A 84 -6.23 -10.63 6.67
CA SER A 84 -5.98 -10.43 8.11
C SER A 84 -4.56 -9.94 8.41
N GLY A 85 -3.62 -10.07 7.46
CA GLY A 85 -2.25 -9.57 7.55
C GLY A 85 -2.01 -8.29 6.73
N LEU A 86 -3.05 -7.55 6.35
CA LEU A 86 -2.92 -6.28 5.62
C LEU A 86 -2.02 -5.27 6.31
N ASP A 87 -2.02 -5.21 7.65
CA ASP A 87 -1.15 -4.31 8.40
C ASP A 87 0.33 -4.61 8.13
N ILE A 88 0.71 -5.89 8.01
CA ILE A 88 2.08 -6.30 7.67
C ILE A 88 2.43 -5.86 6.25
N LEU A 89 1.51 -6.00 5.29
CA LEU A 89 1.71 -5.53 3.92
C LEU A 89 1.88 -4.01 3.85
N ASN A 90 1.10 -3.27 4.64
CA ASN A 90 1.22 -1.81 4.75
C ASN A 90 2.50 -1.39 5.48
N SER A 91 3.01 -2.19 6.42
CA SER A 91 4.32 -1.94 7.03
C SER A 91 5.45 -1.95 6.01
N PHE A 92 5.40 -2.80 4.98
CA PHE A 92 6.40 -2.75 3.90
C PHE A 92 6.31 -1.46 3.09
N LYS A 93 5.09 -0.98 2.82
CA LYS A 93 4.91 0.32 2.15
C LYS A 93 5.52 1.46 2.96
N VAL A 94 5.34 1.48 4.27
CA VAL A 94 6.01 2.44 5.17
C VAL A 94 7.52 2.25 5.17
N LEU A 95 8.00 1.01 5.30
CA LEU A 95 9.44 0.67 5.33
C LEU A 95 10.16 1.15 4.07
N PHE A 96 9.50 1.08 2.91
CA PHE A 96 10.03 1.52 1.63
C PHE A 96 9.60 2.94 1.24
N GLU A 97 9.29 3.81 2.21
CA GLU A 97 9.01 5.24 1.99
C GLU A 97 7.84 5.48 1.02
N ASP A 98 6.72 4.78 1.24
CA ASP A 98 5.51 4.80 0.41
C ASP A 98 5.69 4.32 -1.04
N LYS A 99 6.83 3.71 -1.37
CA LYS A 99 7.04 3.03 -2.65
C LYS A 99 6.31 1.69 -2.68
N GLY A 100 6.02 1.22 -3.89
CA GLY A 100 5.27 -0.01 -4.10
C GLY A 100 3.76 0.17 -3.93
N SER A 101 3.03 -0.95 -3.97
CA SER A 101 1.57 -0.96 -3.90
C SER A 101 1.05 -2.22 -3.23
N VAL A 102 0.03 -2.05 -2.38
CA VAL A 102 -0.74 -3.15 -1.81
C VAL A 102 -2.02 -3.32 -2.63
N HIS A 103 -2.26 -4.50 -3.17
CA HIS A 103 -3.43 -4.79 -4.00
C HIS A 103 -3.89 -6.23 -3.83
N LYS A 104 -5.16 -6.48 -4.14
CA LYS A 104 -5.77 -7.81 -4.08
C LYS A 104 -5.20 -8.69 -5.19
N LYS A 105 -4.87 -9.95 -4.86
CA LYS A 105 -4.36 -10.93 -5.83
C LYS A 105 -5.48 -11.35 -6.78
N SER A 106 -5.22 -11.30 -8.08
CA SER A 106 -6.20 -11.74 -9.08
C SER A 106 -6.54 -13.22 -8.90
N GLY A 107 -7.84 -13.55 -8.93
CA GLY A 107 -8.33 -14.92 -8.73
C GLY A 107 -8.33 -15.41 -7.29
N SER A 108 -8.18 -14.53 -6.29
CA SER A 108 -8.29 -14.89 -4.87
C SER A 108 -9.12 -13.86 -4.11
N GLU A 109 -10.03 -14.32 -3.24
CA GLU A 109 -10.93 -13.41 -2.51
C GLU A 109 -10.27 -12.78 -1.28
N ASP A 110 -9.35 -13.47 -0.63
CA ASP A 110 -8.83 -13.00 0.67
C ASP A 110 -7.32 -12.84 0.67
N VAL A 111 -6.68 -12.83 -0.51
CA VAL A 111 -5.23 -12.74 -0.65
C VAL A 111 -4.83 -11.38 -1.22
N TRP A 112 -3.86 -10.76 -0.58
CA TRP A 112 -3.30 -9.46 -0.91
C TRP A 112 -1.80 -9.57 -1.17
N VAL A 113 -1.28 -8.62 -1.95
CA VAL A 113 0.11 -8.56 -2.37
C VAL A 113 0.64 -7.16 -2.17
N TYR A 114 1.74 -7.01 -1.42
CA TYR A 114 2.61 -5.85 -1.55
C TYR A 114 3.58 -6.10 -2.70
N SER A 115 3.65 -5.18 -3.67
CA SER A 115 4.54 -5.27 -4.84
C SER A 115 5.38 -4.01 -4.96
N LEU A 116 6.69 -4.19 -5.07
CA LEU A 116 7.68 -3.16 -5.35
C LEU A 116 8.39 -3.49 -6.66
N LYS A 117 8.07 -2.74 -7.71
CA LYS A 117 8.64 -2.93 -9.04
C LYS A 117 9.85 -2.00 -9.24
N GLY A 118 10.96 -2.58 -9.68
CA GLY A 118 12.08 -1.78 -10.16
C GLY A 118 11.74 -1.23 -11.53
N THR A 119 11.33 0.03 -11.61
CA THR A 119 11.09 0.67 -12.91
C THR A 119 12.40 1.22 -13.46
N HIS A 120 12.80 0.75 -14.64
CA HIS A 120 13.44 1.64 -15.60
C HIS A 120 12.31 2.41 -16.30
N LYS A 121 12.19 3.73 -16.06
CA LYS A 121 11.31 4.56 -16.90
C LYS A 121 11.94 4.58 -18.29
N LEU A 122 11.25 4.00 -19.27
CA LEU A 122 11.60 4.10 -20.69
C LEU A 122 10.78 5.22 -21.34
#